data_AF-K1T0P9-F1
#
_entry.id   AF-K1T0P9-F1
#
_cell.length_a   1.000
_cell.length_b   1.000
_cell.length_c   1.000
_cell.angle_alpha   90.00
_cell.angle_beta   90.00
_cell.angle_gamma   90.00
#
_symmetry.space_group_name_H-M   'P 1'
#
loop_
_entity.id
_entity.type
_entity.pdbx_description
1 polymer ?
#
loop_
_entity_poly.entity_id
_entity_poly.type
_entity_poly.pdbx_seq_one_letter_code
_entity_poly.pdbx_strand_id
1 'polypeptide(L)'
;MYEIKENRRELFDGTKITTYTRDVVSANILQVEAGTTGYKGGDTGHGGRTYFRISDEASTDIHVTPFMDRFGCNGFEVTLGGDCELETMIRALKFITKVLEEESEEVYD
;
A
#
# COMPACT_ATOMS: atom_id res chain seq x y z
N MET A 1 9.16 19.22 -2.25
CA MET A 1 8.70 17.98 -2.90
C MET A 1 9.37 16.85 -2.13
N TYR A 2 8.61 16.05 -1.38
CA TYR A 2 9.20 14.95 -0.60
C TYR A 2 9.74 13.87 -1.56
N GLU A 3 10.90 13.33 -1.25
CA GLU A 3 11.62 12.33 -2.05
C GLU A 3 10.82 11.02 -2.11
N ILE A 4 10.62 10.48 -3.31
CA ILE A 4 10.13 9.10 -3.50
C ILE A 4 11.36 8.20 -3.53
N LYS A 5 11.36 7.16 -2.70
CA LYS A 5 12.46 6.18 -2.64
C LYS A 5 12.03 4.88 -3.30
N GLU A 6 12.82 4.41 -4.27
CA GLU A 6 12.67 3.09 -4.84
C GLU A 6 13.33 2.04 -3.92
N ASN A 7 12.66 0.92 -3.72
CA ASN A 7 13.08 -0.19 -2.88
C ASN A 7 12.85 -1.52 -3.60
N ARG A 8 13.48 -2.58 -3.09
CA ARG A 8 13.22 -3.95 -3.50
C ARG A 8 12.72 -4.76 -2.32
N ARG A 9 11.55 -5.39 -2.48
CA ARG A 9 10.89 -6.16 -1.42
C ARG A 9 10.67 -7.60 -1.82
N GLU A 10 10.89 -8.51 -0.87
CA GLU A 10 10.45 -9.90 -0.96
C GLU A 10 9.11 -10.05 -0.21
N LEU A 11 8.09 -10.54 -0.90
CA LEU A 11 6.76 -10.79 -0.35
C LEU A 11 6.74 -12.11 0.44
N PHE A 12 5.63 -12.36 1.14
CA PHE A 12 5.48 -13.54 2.01
C PHE A 12 5.63 -14.88 1.27
N ASP A 13 5.43 -14.89 -0.05
CA ASP A 13 5.56 -16.07 -0.91
C ASP A 13 6.89 -16.13 -1.67
N GLY A 14 7.85 -15.25 -1.34
CA GLY A 14 9.16 -15.17 -1.98
C GLY A 14 9.20 -14.33 -3.27
N THR A 15 8.06 -13.78 -3.72
CA THR A 15 8.05 -12.92 -4.91
C THR A 15 8.82 -11.64 -4.64
N LYS A 16 9.77 -11.29 -5.52
CA LYS A 16 10.53 -10.04 -5.42
C LYS A 16 9.92 -8.96 -6.32
N ILE A 17 9.56 -7.83 -5.74
CA ILE A 17 8.95 -6.69 -6.44
C ILE A 17 9.74 -5.41 -6.18
N THR A 18 9.68 -4.47 -7.12
CA THR A 18 10.07 -3.09 -6.90
C THR A 18 8.94 -2.39 -6.16
N THR A 19 9.27 -1.57 -5.16
CA THR A 19 8.31 -0.77 -4.41
C THR A 19 8.77 0.67 -4.31
N TYR A 20 7.83 1.58 -4.12
CA TYR A 20 8.10 3.01 -3.97
C TYR A 20 7.57 3.47 -2.63
N THR A 21 8.41 4.18 -1.89
CA THR A 21 8.12 4.66 -0.54
C THR A 21 8.08 6.18 -0.51
N ARG A 22 7.17 6.74 0.29
CA ARG A 22 7.04 8.17 0.52
C ARG A 22 6.53 8.45 1.93
N ASP A 23 7.07 9.49 2.56
CA ASP A 23 6.52 10.02 3.81
C ASP A 23 5.43 11.07 3.54
N VAL A 24 4.34 11.00 4.31
CA VAL A 24 3.20 11.91 4.29
C VAL A 24 3.15 12.60 5.65
N VAL A 25 3.60 13.85 5.65
CA VAL A 25 3.74 14.67 6.87
C VAL A 25 2.62 15.69 6.96
N SER A 26 2.01 15.77 8.16
CA SER A 26 1.15 16.83 8.68
C SER A 26 1.37 16.92 10.20
N ALA A 27 0.32 17.06 11.03
CA ALA A 27 0.44 16.90 12.49
C ALA A 27 0.76 15.44 12.90
N ASN A 28 0.49 14.46 12.03
CA ASN A 28 0.95 13.08 12.09
C ASN A 28 1.88 12.76 10.89
N ILE A 29 2.62 11.65 10.97
CA ILE A 29 3.53 11.17 9.91
C ILE A 29 3.20 9.73 9.55
N LEU A 30 2.81 9.51 8.29
CA LEU A 30 2.66 8.19 7.70
C LEU A 30 3.78 7.92 6.70
N GLN A 31 4.40 6.74 6.77
CA GLN A 31 5.19 6.21 5.66
C GLN A 31 4.31 5.26 4.84
N VAL A 32 4.21 5.53 3.54
CA VAL A 32 3.51 4.67 2.59
C VAL A 32 4.49 4.00 1.65
N GLU A 33 4.23 2.75 1.33
CA GLU A 33 4.99 1.97 0.36
C GLU A 33 4.02 1.16 -0.51
N ALA A 34 4.24 1.13 -1.81
CA ALA A 34 3.43 0.35 -2.75
C ALA A 34 4.27 -0.22 -3.89
N GLY A 35 3.80 -1.29 -4.51
CA GLY A 35 4.40 -1.87 -5.71
C GLY A 35 3.60 -3.06 -6.22
N THR A 36 3.78 -3.39 -7.49
CA THR A 36 3.08 -4.50 -8.16
C THR A 36 3.99 -5.17 -9.18
N THR A 37 3.67 -6.40 -9.57
CA THR A 37 4.29 -7.07 -10.73
C THR A 37 3.64 -6.68 -12.07
N GLY A 38 2.62 -5.83 -12.01
CA GLY A 38 1.75 -5.50 -13.15
C GLY A 38 0.69 -6.58 -13.42
N TYR A 39 -0.20 -6.30 -14.38
CA TYR A 39 -1.23 -7.27 -14.79
C TYR A 39 -0.60 -8.52 -15.41
N LYS A 40 -1.08 -9.72 -15.01
CA LYS A 40 -0.62 -11.02 -15.53
C LYS A 40 -1.72 -11.86 -16.20
N GLY A 41 -2.94 -11.33 -16.25
CA GLY A 41 -4.15 -12.02 -16.72
C GLY A 41 -4.60 -13.09 -15.73
N GLY A 42 -5.88 -13.08 -15.33
CA GLY A 42 -6.43 -14.08 -14.40
C GLY A 42 -6.22 -13.76 -12.92
N ASP A 43 -6.24 -14.82 -12.09
CA ASP A 43 -6.18 -14.76 -10.63
C ASP A 43 -4.76 -14.98 -10.08
N THR A 44 -4.65 -15.17 -8.76
CA THR A 44 -3.38 -15.42 -8.04
C THR A 44 -2.51 -16.52 -8.66
N GLY A 45 -3.11 -17.53 -9.31
CA GLY A 45 -2.41 -18.64 -9.96
C GLY A 45 -1.54 -18.21 -11.15
N HIS A 46 -1.79 -17.03 -11.70
CA HIS A 46 -1.06 -16.46 -12.83
C HIS A 46 0.12 -15.58 -12.41
N GLY A 47 0.38 -15.50 -11.09
CA GLY A 47 1.60 -14.90 -10.55
C GLY A 47 1.57 -13.39 -10.33
N GLY A 48 0.44 -12.71 -10.60
CA GLY A 48 0.29 -11.29 -10.28
C GLY A 48 0.36 -11.02 -8.77
N ARG A 49 1.12 -10.01 -8.35
CA ARG A 49 1.20 -9.57 -6.95
C ARG A 49 1.06 -8.07 -6.84
N THR A 50 0.29 -7.67 -5.85
CA THR A 50 0.11 -6.27 -5.44
C THR A 50 0.50 -6.16 -3.98
N TYR A 51 1.27 -5.12 -3.67
CA TYR A 51 1.73 -4.83 -2.33
C TYR A 51 1.48 -3.36 -2.02
N PHE A 52 0.99 -3.11 -0.81
CA PHE A 52 1.09 -1.80 -0.20
C PHE A 52 1.19 -1.92 1.32
N ARG A 53 1.72 -0.89 1.96
CA ARG A 53 1.82 -0.75 3.41
C ARG A 53 1.70 0.71 3.78
N ILE A 54 1.05 0.94 4.91
CA ILE A 54 1.00 2.23 5.60
C ILE A 54 1.53 1.98 7.01
N SER A 55 2.52 2.78 7.41
CA SER A 55 3.19 2.71 8.72
C SER A 55 3.01 4.04 9.43
N ASP A 56 2.67 4.00 10.72
CA ASP A 56 2.72 5.18 11.58
C ASP A 56 4.18 5.43 11.98
N GLU A 57 4.73 6.54 11.53
CA GLU A 57 6.09 6.96 11.90
C GLU A 57 6.08 8.01 13.01
N ALA A 58 4.95 8.69 13.22
CA ALA A 58 4.73 9.58 14.37
C ALA A 58 3.27 10.01 14.51
N SER A 59 2.75 9.89 15.74
CA SER A 59 1.57 10.62 16.21
C SER A 59 0.29 10.39 15.40
N THR A 60 0.12 9.23 14.76
CA THR A 60 -1.13 8.87 14.09
C THR A 60 -2.03 8.09 15.05
N ASP A 61 -3.26 8.57 15.27
CA ASP A 61 -4.30 7.74 15.89
C ASP A 61 -4.87 6.75 14.86
N ILE A 62 -4.25 5.57 14.75
CA ILE A 62 -4.62 4.52 13.81
C ILE A 62 -4.91 3.21 14.54
N HIS A 63 -6.04 2.59 14.20
CA HIS A 63 -6.41 1.25 14.66
C HIS A 63 -6.68 0.34 13.47
N VAL A 64 -5.98 -0.80 13.40
CA VAL A 64 -6.11 -1.79 12.32
C VAL A 64 -6.57 -3.13 12.88
N THR A 65 -7.73 -3.60 12.43
CA THR A 65 -8.32 -4.87 12.88
C THR A 65 -8.45 -5.83 11.69
N PRO A 66 -7.71 -6.96 11.66
CA PRO A 66 -7.97 -8.00 10.68
C PRO A 66 -9.26 -8.73 11.03
N PHE A 67 -10.06 -9.08 10.02
CA PHE A 67 -11.19 -10.00 10.18
C PHE A 67 -10.83 -11.35 9.56
N MET A 68 -10.85 -12.37 10.38
CA MET A 68 -10.49 -13.74 10.03
C MET A 68 -11.70 -14.66 10.12
N ASP A 69 -11.87 -15.53 9.14
CA ASP A 69 -12.82 -16.63 9.17
C ASP A 69 -12.08 -17.99 9.16
N ARG A 70 -12.83 -19.08 9.02
CA ARG A 70 -12.29 -20.43 8.98
C ARG A 70 -11.40 -20.72 7.75
N PHE A 71 -11.45 -19.88 6.71
CA PHE A 71 -10.70 -19.99 5.47
C PHE A 71 -9.47 -19.07 5.42
N GLY A 72 -9.33 -18.14 6.38
CA GLY A 72 -8.12 -17.35 6.56
C GLY A 72 -8.39 -15.87 6.78
N CYS A 73 -7.53 -15.02 6.21
CA CYS A 73 -7.66 -13.56 6.28
C CYS A 73 -8.65 -13.08 5.21
N ASN A 74 -9.83 -12.66 5.62
CA ASN A 74 -10.85 -12.12 4.71
C ASN A 74 -10.64 -10.63 4.43
N GLY A 75 -9.88 -9.94 5.29
CA GLY A 75 -9.48 -8.55 5.10
C GLY A 75 -9.13 -7.87 6.41
N PHE A 76 -9.14 -6.53 6.37
CA PHE A 76 -8.82 -5.68 7.51
C PHE A 76 -9.66 -4.40 7.48
N GLU A 77 -9.91 -3.84 8.66
CA GLU A 77 -10.56 -2.55 8.87
C GLU A 77 -9.54 -1.56 9.43
N VAL A 78 -9.61 -0.31 8.98
CA VAL A 78 -8.77 0.78 9.48
C VAL A 78 -9.66 1.90 10.00
N THR A 79 -9.47 2.26 11.26
CA THR A 79 -10.12 3.42 11.90
C THR A 79 -9.07 4.46 12.24
N LEU A 80 -9.38 5.73 11.98
CA LEU A 80 -8.48 6.86 12.16
C LEU A 80 -9.18 7.96 12.97
N GLY A 81 -8.44 8.61 13.87
CA GLY A 81 -8.99 9.60 14.79
C GLY A 81 -8.58 11.03 14.50
N GLY A 82 -9.33 11.74 13.65
CA GLY A 82 -9.17 13.19 13.46
C GLY A 82 -9.10 13.65 11.99
N ASP A 83 -9.14 14.97 11.80
CA ASP A 83 -9.07 15.58 10.47
C ASP A 83 -7.67 15.42 9.85
N CYS A 84 -6.63 15.38 10.68
CA CYS A 84 -5.24 15.25 10.23
C CYS A 84 -4.97 13.85 9.66
N GLU A 85 -5.45 12.83 10.34
CA GLU A 85 -5.39 11.43 9.93
C GLU A 85 -6.22 11.22 8.66
N LEU A 86 -7.38 11.87 8.55
CA LEU A 86 -8.17 11.87 7.32
C LEU A 86 -7.39 12.45 6.14
N GLU A 87 -6.78 13.64 6.29
CA GLU A 87 -6.01 14.28 5.22
C GLU A 87 -4.79 13.46 4.81
N THR A 88 -3.99 13.01 5.78
CA THR A 88 -2.78 12.22 5.52
C THR A 88 -3.11 10.86 4.93
N MET A 89 -4.19 10.21 5.37
CA MET A 89 -4.65 8.95 4.78
C MET A 89 -5.13 9.13 3.34
N ILE A 90 -5.86 10.20 3.01
CA ILE A 90 -6.24 10.49 1.62
C ILE A 90 -5.01 10.63 0.73
N ARG A 91 -3.98 11.35 1.21
CA ARG A 91 -2.73 11.56 0.47
C ARG A 91 -1.94 10.26 0.32
N ALA A 92 -1.91 9.43 1.37
CA ALA A 92 -1.33 8.09 1.38
C ALA A 92 -1.98 7.19 0.33
N LEU A 93 -3.32 7.08 0.34
CA LEU A 93 -4.07 6.27 -0.60
C LEU A 93 -3.87 6.74 -2.04
N LYS A 94 -3.90 8.06 -2.30
CA LYS A 94 -3.62 8.61 -3.64
C LYS A 94 -2.24 8.23 -4.15
N PHE A 95 -1.22 8.25 -3.28
CA PHE A 95 0.12 7.81 -3.66
C PHE A 95 0.15 6.31 -4.00
N ILE A 96 -0.47 5.48 -3.17
CA ILE A 96 -0.57 4.03 -3.41
C ILE A 96 -1.26 3.76 -4.75
N THR A 97 -2.43 4.36 -4.99
CA THR A 97 -3.16 4.24 -6.26
C THR A 97 -2.28 4.62 -7.44
N LYS A 98 -1.62 5.79 -7.36
CA LYS A 98 -0.74 6.27 -8.42
C LYS A 98 0.37 5.26 -8.75
N VAL A 99 1.08 4.75 -7.73
CA VAL A 99 2.16 3.76 -7.93
C VAL A 99 1.61 2.48 -8.57
N LEU A 100 0.46 1.99 -8.09
CA LEU A 100 -0.12 0.78 -8.63
C LEU A 100 -0.59 0.95 -10.08
N GLU A 101 -1.13 2.10 -10.44
CA GLU A 101 -1.53 2.43 -11.82
C GLU A 101 -0.30 2.53 -12.74
N GLU A 102 0.72 3.31 -12.35
CA GLU A 102 1.94 3.49 -13.15
C GLU A 102 2.69 2.18 -13.38
N GLU A 103 2.80 1.33 -12.36
CA GLU A 103 3.48 0.02 -12.44
C GLU A 103 2.59 -1.11 -12.96
N SER A 104 1.29 -0.86 -13.18
CA SER A 104 0.39 -1.90 -13.68
C SER A 104 0.64 -2.25 -15.15
N GLU A 105 1.29 -1.34 -15.89
CA GLU A 105 1.48 -1.35 -17.36
C GLU A 105 0.26 -1.98 -18.05
N GLU A 106 -0.81 -1.20 -18.23
CA GLU A 106 -1.89 -1.60 -19.14
C GLU A 106 -1.27 -1.86 -20.51
N VAL A 107 -1.17 -3.15 -20.88
CA VAL A 107 -0.93 -3.53 -22.27
C VAL A 107 -2.22 -3.20 -23.01
N TYR A 108 -2.35 -1.94 -23.44
CA TYR A 108 -3.30 -1.57 -24.47
C TYR A 108 -2.90 -2.34 -25.74
N ASP A 109 -3.73 -3.28 -26.15
CA ASP A 109 -3.72 -3.83 -27.52
C ASP A 109 -4.35 -2.80 -28.48
#